data_AF-A0A133UST5-F1
#
_entry.id   AF-A0A133UST5-F1
#
_cell.length_a   1.000
_cell.length_b   1.000
_cell.length_c   1.000
_cell.angle_alpha   90.00
_cell.angle_beta   90.00
_cell.angle_gamma   90.00
#
_symmetry.space_group_name_H-M   'P 1'
#
loop_
_entity.id
_entity.type
_entity.pdbx_description
1 polymer ?
#
loop_
_entity_poly.entity_id
_entity_poly.type
_entity_poly.pdbx_seq_one_letter_code
_entity_poly.pdbx_strand_id
1 'polypeptide(L)'
;MVQKRLGVEKTVNNRRWKNYSFRKRYGKVRDEILERVEKPCFVPVHATKYLHRDIEKLTEEEKKEIDGVTFSTKMDRGSDLEEMESVVLLKYPFPNLGDSLLKATKKRLGEKKFWTYYRDIAEREFIQQIGRTVRSPDDEVEFWSPDAKCHERLRQSWKGETVTRKPSQKR
;
A
#
# COMPACT_ATOMS: atom_id res chain seq x y z
N MET A 1 -14.35 -5.47 3.35
CA MET A 1 -13.12 -5.55 2.50
C MET A 1 -12.86 -6.97 2.03
N VAL A 2 -12.50 -7.13 0.75
CA VAL A 2 -12.17 -8.43 0.15
C VAL A 2 -10.66 -8.55 -0.04
N GLN A 3 -9.99 -9.33 0.81
CA GLN A 3 -8.55 -9.59 0.69
C GLN A 3 -8.25 -10.54 -0.48
N LYS A 4 -7.55 -10.04 -1.51
CA LYS A 4 -7.15 -10.80 -2.69
C LYS A 4 -5.63 -11.01 -2.73
N ARG A 5 -5.20 -12.19 -3.21
CA ARG A 5 -3.79 -12.62 -3.19
C ARG A 5 -3.44 -13.48 -4.39
N LEU A 6 -2.28 -13.23 -5.00
CA LEU A 6 -1.63 -14.15 -5.95
C LEU A 6 -0.97 -15.34 -5.24
N GLY A 7 -0.68 -15.22 -3.93
CA GLY A 7 -0.10 -16.28 -3.11
C GLY A 7 1.42 -16.38 -3.17
N VAL A 8 2.07 -15.56 -4.02
CA VAL A 8 3.52 -15.49 -4.19
C VAL A 8 4.15 -14.25 -3.57
N GLU A 9 3.35 -13.40 -2.90
CA GLU A 9 3.81 -12.16 -2.28
C GLU A 9 4.90 -12.43 -1.25
N LYS A 10 5.84 -11.49 -1.11
CA LYS A 10 6.92 -11.57 -0.12
C LYS A 10 7.05 -10.25 0.60
N THR A 11 7.33 -10.31 1.90
CA THR A 11 7.54 -9.10 2.72
C THR A 11 8.62 -8.22 2.12
N VAL A 12 8.31 -6.94 1.89
CA VAL A 12 9.22 -5.95 1.35
C VAL A 12 9.97 -5.27 2.49
N ASN A 13 11.30 -5.38 2.50
CA ASN A 13 12.15 -4.68 3.45
C ASN A 13 13.46 -4.23 2.78
N ASN A 14 14.21 -3.34 3.45
CA ASN A 14 15.43 -2.76 2.88
C ASN A 14 16.44 -3.83 2.46
N ARG A 15 16.66 -4.86 3.30
CA ARG A 15 17.60 -5.96 3.02
C ARG A 15 17.22 -6.70 1.73
N ARG A 16 15.95 -7.08 1.56
CA ARG A 16 15.45 -7.76 0.36
C ARG A 16 15.47 -6.83 -0.86
N TRP A 17 15.15 -5.55 -0.69
CA TRP A 17 15.09 -4.58 -1.78
C TRP A 17 16.45 -4.33 -2.46
N LYS A 18 17.55 -4.52 -1.72
CA LYS A 18 18.92 -4.47 -2.28
C LYS A 18 19.18 -5.61 -3.28
N ASN A 19 18.42 -6.71 -3.21
CA ASN A 19 18.59 -7.83 -4.12
C ASN A 19 17.82 -7.59 -5.44
N TYR A 20 18.53 -7.65 -6.57
CA TYR A 20 17.93 -7.45 -7.90
C TYR A 20 16.85 -8.49 -8.25
N SER A 21 17.07 -9.78 -7.95
CA SER A 21 16.10 -10.83 -8.26
C SER A 21 14.81 -10.66 -7.47
N PHE A 22 14.92 -10.15 -6.24
CA PHE A 22 13.76 -9.76 -5.44
C PHE A 22 12.98 -8.62 -6.11
N ARG A 23 13.65 -7.54 -6.54
CA ARG A 23 12.98 -6.42 -7.24
C ARG A 23 12.31 -6.86 -8.54
N LYS A 24 12.97 -7.71 -9.33
CA LYS A 24 12.39 -8.27 -10.57
C LYS A 24 11.13 -9.09 -10.27
N ARG A 25 11.16 -9.94 -9.24
CA ARG A 25 9.98 -10.71 -8.81
C ARG A 25 8.87 -9.82 -8.29
N TYR A 26 9.22 -8.85 -7.44
CA TYR A 26 8.27 -7.86 -6.91
C TYR A 26 7.57 -7.11 -8.04
N GLY A 27 8.31 -6.66 -9.07
CA GLY A 27 7.75 -6.00 -10.25
C GLY A 27 6.71 -6.88 -10.93
N LYS A 28 7.05 -8.14 -11.24
CA LYS A 28 6.10 -9.10 -11.83
C LYS A 28 4.81 -9.26 -11.01
N VAL A 29 4.95 -9.42 -9.68
CA VAL A 29 3.79 -9.57 -8.78
C VAL A 29 2.95 -8.30 -8.75
N ARG A 30 3.57 -7.12 -8.70
CA ARG A 30 2.88 -5.83 -8.75
C ARG A 30 2.11 -5.69 -10.07
N ASP A 31 2.76 -5.95 -11.19
CA ASP A 31 2.18 -5.76 -12.53
C ASP A 31 0.99 -6.72 -12.73
N GLU A 32 1.15 -8.00 -12.35
CA GLU A 32 0.06 -8.99 -12.37
C GLU A 32 -1.12 -8.60 -11.44
N ILE A 33 -0.86 -7.96 -10.30
CA ILE A 33 -1.92 -7.40 -9.44
C ILE A 33 -2.65 -6.28 -10.19
N LEU A 34 -1.93 -5.31 -10.75
CA LEU A 34 -2.52 -4.15 -11.42
C LEU A 34 -3.32 -4.54 -12.68
N GLU A 35 -3.01 -5.66 -13.31
CA GLU A 35 -3.80 -6.23 -14.42
C GLU A 35 -5.11 -6.91 -13.97
N ARG A 36 -5.17 -7.36 -12.70
CA ARG A 36 -6.27 -8.17 -12.16
C ARG A 36 -7.23 -7.42 -11.26
N VAL A 37 -6.81 -6.28 -10.71
CA VAL A 37 -7.66 -5.48 -9.83
C VAL A 37 -8.93 -5.05 -10.55
N GLU A 38 -10.04 -5.03 -9.81
CA GLU A 38 -11.25 -4.36 -10.26
C GLU A 38 -11.02 -2.84 -10.31
N LYS A 39 -11.64 -2.19 -11.27
CA LYS A 39 -11.46 -0.75 -11.56
C LYS A 39 -12.79 -0.03 -11.30
N PRO A 40 -12.76 1.23 -10.84
CA PRO A 40 -11.59 2.08 -10.56
C PRO A 40 -10.74 1.61 -9.36
N CYS A 41 -9.41 1.68 -9.53
CA CYS A 41 -8.44 1.23 -8.53
C CYS A 41 -7.63 2.41 -7.98
N PHE A 42 -7.45 2.45 -6.66
CA PHE A 42 -6.57 3.43 -6.00
C PHE A 42 -5.23 2.83 -5.58
N VAL A 43 -4.13 3.53 -5.90
CA VAL A 43 -2.75 3.16 -5.54
C VAL A 43 -2.08 4.33 -4.81
N PRO A 44 -2.11 4.36 -3.47
CA PRO A 44 -1.36 5.35 -2.71
C PRO A 44 0.14 5.09 -2.82
N VAL A 45 0.89 6.10 -3.25
CA VAL A 45 2.31 6.02 -3.57
C VAL A 45 3.14 6.60 -2.43
N HIS A 46 3.50 5.76 -1.47
CA HIS A 46 4.41 6.12 -0.38
C HIS A 46 5.86 6.33 -0.85
N ALA A 47 6.29 5.67 -1.92
CA ALA A 47 7.61 5.86 -2.52
C ALA A 47 7.63 5.40 -3.98
N THR A 48 8.14 6.26 -4.87
CA THR A 48 8.17 6.05 -6.32
C THR A 48 9.00 4.85 -6.76
N LYS A 49 10.02 4.45 -5.99
CA LYS A 49 10.83 3.25 -6.30
C LYS A 49 10.06 1.94 -6.41
N TYR A 50 8.81 1.90 -5.94
CA TYR A 50 7.93 0.74 -6.03
C TYR A 50 7.04 0.73 -7.29
N LEU A 51 7.00 1.85 -8.01
CA LEU A 51 6.20 2.03 -9.23
C LEU A 51 6.83 1.33 -10.44
N HIS A 52 6.02 1.10 -11.46
CA HIS A 52 6.53 0.72 -12.78
C HIS A 52 7.30 1.92 -13.37
N ARG A 53 8.31 1.65 -14.20
CA ARG A 53 9.21 2.70 -14.75
C ARG A 53 8.44 3.81 -15.48
N ASP A 54 7.37 3.45 -16.16
CA ASP A 54 6.54 4.40 -16.92
C ASP A 54 5.69 5.33 -16.03
N ILE A 55 5.62 5.01 -14.74
CA ILE A 55 4.87 5.75 -13.71
C ILE A 55 5.83 6.52 -12.78
N GLU A 56 7.15 6.31 -12.89
CA GLU A 56 8.16 6.98 -12.04
C GLU A 56 8.11 8.51 -12.14
N LYS A 57 7.54 9.07 -13.22
CA LYS A 57 7.31 10.52 -13.42
C LYS A 57 6.23 11.14 -12.54
N LEU A 58 5.59 10.39 -11.63
CA LEU A 58 4.66 10.93 -10.62
C LEU A 58 5.31 11.97 -9.68
N THR A 59 6.60 12.27 -9.81
CA THR A 59 7.25 13.37 -9.09
C THR A 59 6.86 14.75 -9.60
N GLU A 60 6.34 14.85 -10.82
CA GLU A 60 5.94 16.12 -11.45
C GLU A 60 4.43 16.42 -11.26
N GLU A 61 3.62 15.39 -11.04
CA GLU A 61 2.15 15.48 -10.90
C GLU A 61 1.67 14.81 -9.60
N GLU A 62 0.70 15.41 -8.92
CA GLU A 62 0.24 14.92 -7.60
C GLU A 62 -0.59 13.63 -7.69
N LYS A 63 -1.28 13.44 -8.81
CA LYS A 63 -2.11 12.29 -9.17
C LYS A 63 -1.88 11.97 -10.65
N LYS A 64 -1.84 10.68 -10.99
CA LYS A 64 -1.83 10.19 -12.38
C LYS A 64 -2.81 9.03 -12.53
N GLU A 65 -3.65 9.08 -13.55
CA GLU A 65 -4.57 8.00 -13.88
C GLU A 65 -4.11 7.27 -15.14
N ILE A 66 -4.09 5.94 -15.08
CA ILE A 66 -3.71 5.07 -16.20
C ILE A 66 -4.65 3.88 -16.19
N ASP A 67 -5.40 3.67 -17.27
CA ASP A 67 -6.31 2.53 -17.45
C ASP A 67 -7.25 2.28 -16.26
N GLY A 68 -7.83 3.35 -15.68
CA GLY A 68 -8.71 3.25 -14.49
C GLY A 68 -7.99 2.99 -13.18
N VAL A 69 -6.66 3.12 -13.15
CA VAL A 69 -5.84 3.04 -11.95
C VAL A 69 -5.31 4.43 -11.60
N THR A 70 -5.74 4.96 -10.46
CA THR A 70 -5.29 6.23 -9.91
C THR A 70 -4.07 6.02 -8.99
N PHE A 71 -2.93 6.61 -9.37
CA PHE A 71 -1.73 6.71 -8.54
C PHE A 71 -1.66 8.09 -7.91
N SER A 72 -1.41 8.20 -6.60
CA SER A 72 -1.29 9.51 -5.92
C SER A 72 -0.19 9.52 -4.87
N THR A 73 0.60 10.58 -4.84
CA THR A 73 1.54 10.87 -3.73
C THR A 73 0.87 11.65 -2.60
N LYS A 74 -0.23 12.37 -2.90
CA LYS A 74 -1.03 13.07 -1.90
C LYS A 74 -2.07 12.14 -1.30
N MET A 75 -1.80 11.81 -0.04
CA MET A 75 -2.60 10.95 0.79
C MET A 75 -3.19 11.77 1.94
N ASP A 76 -3.60 13.03 1.76
CA ASP A 76 -3.99 13.90 2.90
C ASP A 76 -5.22 14.80 2.64
N ARG A 77 -5.92 14.66 1.52
CA ARG A 77 -7.12 15.46 1.25
C ARG A 77 -8.29 14.55 0.93
N GLY A 78 -9.32 14.59 1.79
CA GLY A 78 -10.58 13.85 1.65
C GLY A 78 -11.50 14.39 0.55
N SER A 79 -10.95 15.04 -0.47
CA SER A 79 -11.68 15.61 -1.60
C SER A 79 -11.19 14.92 -2.88
N ASP A 80 -12.10 14.24 -3.56
CA ASP A 80 -12.00 13.71 -4.94
C ASP A 80 -11.25 12.38 -5.18
N LEU A 81 -11.38 11.40 -4.27
CA LEU A 81 -11.42 10.02 -4.77
C LEU A 81 -12.83 9.79 -5.33
N GLU A 82 -12.98 9.15 -6.48
CA GLU A 82 -14.29 8.60 -6.86
C GLU A 82 -14.56 7.35 -6.00
N GLU A 83 -15.72 6.72 -6.15
CA GLU A 83 -15.93 5.39 -5.56
C GLU A 83 -14.89 4.43 -6.15
N MET A 84 -14.23 3.64 -5.30
CA MET A 84 -13.12 2.77 -5.69
C MET A 84 -13.49 1.33 -5.45
N GLU A 85 -13.41 0.50 -6.49
CA GLU A 85 -13.66 -0.95 -6.40
C GLU A 85 -12.47 -1.67 -5.75
N SER A 86 -11.27 -1.09 -5.83
CA SER A 86 -10.08 -1.69 -5.27
C SER A 86 -9.02 -0.70 -4.78
N VAL A 87 -8.17 -1.19 -3.88
CA VAL A 87 -6.98 -0.49 -3.39
C VAL A 87 -5.75 -1.40 -3.44
N VAL A 88 -4.64 -0.87 -3.97
CA VAL A 88 -3.36 -1.58 -4.04
C VAL A 88 -2.31 -0.83 -3.22
N LEU A 89 -1.86 -1.43 -2.12
CA LEU A 89 -0.74 -0.90 -1.35
C LEU A 89 0.57 -1.51 -1.83
N LEU A 90 1.44 -0.71 -2.44
CA LEU A 90 2.73 -1.17 -2.95
C LEU A 90 3.68 -1.65 -1.83
N LYS A 91 3.57 -1.07 -0.63
CA LYS A 91 4.34 -1.47 0.54
C LYS A 91 3.68 -0.97 1.80
N TYR A 92 3.87 -1.68 2.92
CA TYR A 92 3.44 -1.19 4.22
C TYR A 92 4.11 0.15 4.56
N PRO A 93 3.35 1.21 4.93
CA PRO A 93 3.80 2.60 4.92
C PRO A 93 4.65 2.96 6.15
N PHE A 94 5.76 2.25 6.32
CA PHE A 94 6.75 2.58 7.31
C PHE A 94 7.37 3.96 7.00
N PRO A 95 7.42 4.88 7.97
CA PRO A 95 8.09 6.16 7.81
C PRO A 95 9.57 6.00 7.44
N ASN A 96 10.15 7.01 6.79
CA ASN A 96 11.56 6.98 6.44
C ASN A 96 12.43 7.20 7.68
N LEU A 97 13.11 6.15 8.19
CA LEU A 97 14.05 6.26 9.32
C LEU A 97 15.20 7.26 9.11
N GLY A 98 15.47 7.65 7.85
CA GLY A 98 16.43 8.71 7.52
C GLY A 98 15.96 10.12 7.88
N ASP A 99 14.66 10.30 8.14
CA ASP A 99 14.03 11.57 8.48
C ASP A 99 14.59 12.19 9.77
N SER A 100 14.88 13.49 9.73
CA SER A 100 15.52 14.21 10.84
C SER A 100 14.63 14.30 12.07
N LEU A 101 13.32 14.45 11.91
CA LEU A 101 12.35 14.50 13.01
C LEU A 101 12.26 13.13 13.70
N LEU A 102 12.23 12.04 12.93
CA LEU A 102 12.25 10.69 13.51
C LEU A 102 13.56 10.38 14.24
N LYS A 103 14.71 10.83 13.70
CA LYS A 103 16.00 10.71 14.39
C LYS A 103 16.01 11.46 15.72
N ALA A 104 15.50 12.69 15.75
CA ALA A 104 15.36 13.48 16.98
C ALA A 104 14.40 12.81 17.97
N THR A 105 13.28 12.29 17.48
CA THR A 105 12.28 11.55 18.28
C THR A 105 12.89 10.29 18.89
N LYS A 106 13.69 9.52 18.13
CA LYS A 106 14.39 8.34 18.66
C LYS A 106 15.34 8.72 19.81
N LYS A 107 16.10 9.80 19.65
CA LYS A 107 17.00 10.32 20.70
C LYS A 107 16.23 10.72 21.96
N ARG A 108 15.07 11.37 21.81
CA ARG A 108 14.24 11.85 22.93
C ARG A 108 13.49 10.73 23.67
N LEU A 109 12.89 9.77 22.95
CA LEU A 109 12.04 8.74 23.55
C LEU A 109 12.81 7.51 24.07
N GLY A 110 14.02 7.29 23.56
CA GLY A 110 14.73 6.03 23.75
C GLY A 110 14.18 4.91 22.86
N GLU A 111 14.95 3.83 22.73
CA GLU A 111 14.75 2.83 21.67
C GLU A 111 13.42 2.08 21.75
N LYS A 112 13.04 1.59 22.94
CA LYS A 112 11.80 0.81 23.12
C LYS A 112 10.53 1.62 22.79
N LYS A 113 10.46 2.86 23.30
CA LYS A 113 9.32 3.77 23.06
C LYS A 113 9.27 4.23 21.61
N PHE A 114 10.43 4.52 21.01
CA PHE A 114 10.51 4.88 19.60
C PHE A 114 9.95 3.80 18.67
N TRP A 115 10.29 2.53 18.87
CA TRP A 115 9.78 1.45 18.01
C TRP A 115 8.28 1.20 18.17
N THR A 116 7.70 1.55 19.32
CA THR A 116 6.24 1.53 19.51
C THR A 116 5.62 2.65 18.69
N TYR A 117 6.05 3.90 18.92
CA TYR A 117 5.62 5.08 18.16
C TYR A 117 5.74 4.91 16.64
N TYR A 118 6.87 4.38 16.17
CA TYR A 118 7.14 4.17 14.75
C TYR A 118 6.18 3.15 14.11
N ARG A 119 5.79 2.11 14.85
CA ARG A 119 4.80 1.13 14.39
C ARG A 119 3.39 1.72 14.39
N ASP A 120 3.06 2.51 15.41
CA ASP A 120 1.76 3.16 15.54
C ASP A 120 1.50 4.14 14.39
N ILE A 121 2.50 4.95 14.00
CA ILE A 121 2.38 5.83 12.83
C ILE A 121 2.10 5.03 11.56
N ALA A 122 2.90 3.98 11.31
CA ALA A 122 2.75 3.17 10.10
C ALA A 122 1.40 2.46 10.05
N GLU A 123 0.85 2.06 11.21
CA GLU A 123 -0.48 1.47 11.32
C GLU A 123 -1.60 2.48 11.08
N ARG A 124 -1.51 3.68 11.66
CA ARG A 124 -2.48 4.76 11.39
C ARG A 124 -2.51 5.11 9.90
N GLU A 125 -1.34 5.28 9.29
CA GLU A 125 -1.22 5.58 7.87
C GLU A 125 -1.82 4.47 7.00
N PHE A 126 -1.52 3.21 7.31
CA PHE A 126 -2.08 2.05 6.62
C PHE A 126 -3.61 2.02 6.66
N ILE A 127 -4.20 2.25 7.84
CA ILE A 127 -5.66 2.27 8.01
C ILE A 127 -6.29 3.47 7.31
N GLN A 128 -5.65 4.64 7.34
CA GLN A 128 -6.14 5.82 6.65
C GLN A 128 -6.14 5.64 5.13
N GLN A 129 -5.10 5.05 4.56
CA GLN A 129 -5.02 4.78 3.12
C GLN A 129 -6.15 3.86 2.64
N ILE A 130 -6.42 2.80 3.38
CA ILE A 130 -7.47 1.83 3.07
C ILE A 130 -8.86 2.43 3.34
N GLY A 131 -9.03 3.08 4.49
CA GLY A 131 -10.29 3.66 4.91
C GLY A 131 -10.82 4.75 3.98
N ARG A 132 -9.97 5.38 3.16
CA ARG A 132 -10.42 6.32 2.12
C ARG A 132 -11.18 5.69 0.97
N THR A 133 -11.00 4.40 0.75
CA THR A 133 -11.70 3.65 -0.30
C THR A 133 -13.03 3.09 0.17
N VAL A 134 -13.24 2.99 1.48
CA VAL A 134 -14.46 2.47 2.11
C VAL A 134 -15.25 3.64 2.70
N ARG A 135 -16.40 3.98 2.12
CA ARG A 135 -17.25 5.14 2.50
C ARG A 135 -18.49 4.74 3.27
N SER A 136 -18.99 3.53 3.00
CA SER A 136 -20.11 2.91 3.69
C SER A 136 -19.68 1.61 4.36
N PRO A 137 -20.32 1.20 5.47
CA PRO A 137 -20.15 -0.14 6.04
C PRO A 137 -20.41 -1.28 5.05
N ASP A 138 -21.25 -1.02 4.03
CA ASP A 138 -21.67 -2.01 3.03
C ASP A 138 -20.72 -2.09 1.82
N ASP A 139 -19.69 -1.23 1.74
CA ASP A 139 -18.78 -1.21 0.59
C ASP A 139 -17.87 -2.45 0.55
N GLU A 140 -17.95 -3.21 -0.54
CA GLU A 140 -17.05 -4.33 -0.82
C GLU A 140 -15.83 -3.88 -1.66
N VAL A 141 -14.83 -3.28 -1.01
CA VAL A 141 -13.57 -2.91 -1.70
C VAL A 141 -12.56 -4.05 -1.70
N GLU A 142 -11.94 -4.33 -2.84
CA GLU A 142 -10.83 -5.28 -2.95
C GLU A 142 -9.51 -4.71 -2.39
N PHE A 143 -8.84 -5.49 -1.54
CA PHE A 143 -7.50 -5.19 -1.07
C PHE A 143 -6.45 -6.03 -1.78
N TRP A 144 -5.44 -5.35 -2.32
CA TRP A 144 -4.30 -5.97 -2.95
C TRP A 144 -2.97 -5.40 -2.44
N SER A 145 -1.92 -6.21 -2.49
CA SER A 145 -0.56 -5.76 -2.24
C SER A 145 0.49 -6.78 -2.71
N PRO A 146 1.60 -6.36 -3.34
CA PRO A 146 2.77 -7.21 -3.56
C PRO A 146 3.61 -7.44 -2.28
N ASP A 147 3.36 -6.68 -1.21
CA ASP A 147 4.03 -6.82 0.08
C ASP A 147 3.21 -7.70 1.03
N ALA A 148 3.72 -8.89 1.35
CA ALA A 148 3.04 -9.82 2.27
C ALA A 148 2.73 -9.21 3.65
N LYS A 149 3.49 -8.19 4.10
CA LYS A 149 3.20 -7.52 5.37
C LYS A 149 1.89 -6.73 5.33
N CYS A 150 1.54 -6.13 4.20
CA CYS A 150 0.24 -5.46 4.04
C CYS A 150 -0.91 -6.43 4.29
N HIS A 151 -0.81 -7.65 3.75
CA HIS A 151 -1.79 -8.71 3.96
C HIS A 151 -1.90 -9.17 5.42
N GLU A 152 -0.76 -9.30 6.10
CA GLU A 152 -0.73 -9.62 7.54
C GLU A 152 -1.37 -8.51 8.38
N ARG A 153 -1.05 -7.25 8.06
CA ARG A 153 -1.51 -6.09 8.84
C ARG A 153 -2.97 -5.76 8.59
N LEU A 154 -3.50 -6.02 7.39
CA LEU A 154 -4.94 -5.94 7.14
C LEU A 154 -5.72 -6.79 8.15
N ARG A 155 -5.33 -8.06 8.32
CA ARG A 155 -6.00 -8.98 9.25
C ARG A 155 -5.85 -8.62 10.73
N GLN A 156 -4.82 -7.85 11.09
CA GLN A 156 -4.53 -7.49 12.49
C GLN A 156 -5.14 -6.15 12.89
N SER A 157 -5.14 -5.18 11.97
CA SER A 157 -5.39 -3.77 12.29
C SER A 157 -6.72 -3.26 11.76
N TRP A 158 -7.27 -3.89 10.70
CA TRP A 158 -8.58 -3.49 10.17
C TRP A 158 -9.69 -4.03 11.07
N LYS A 159 -10.63 -3.15 11.44
CA LYS A 159 -11.75 -3.49 12.35
C LYS A 159 -13.05 -3.86 11.64
N GLY A 160 -13.18 -3.54 10.35
CA GLY A 160 -14.34 -3.96 9.55
C GLY A 160 -14.21 -5.41 9.09
N GLU A 161 -15.25 -5.92 8.43
CA GLU A 161 -15.23 -7.30 7.95
C GLU A 161 -14.19 -7.52 6.84
N THR A 162 -13.47 -8.63 6.94
CA THR A 162 -12.50 -9.07 5.94
C THR A 162 -12.83 -10.47 5.45
N VAL A 163 -13.04 -10.62 4.14
CA VAL A 163 -13.22 -11.92 3.48
C VAL A 163 -11.99 -12.20 2.62
N THR A 164 -11.37 -13.37 2.77
CA THR A 164 -10.26 -13.77 1.90
C THR A 164 -10.80 -14.52 0.69
N ARG A 165 -10.54 -14.02 -0.52
CA ARG A 165 -10.92 -14.69 -1.78
C ARG A 165 -9.70 -14.88 -2.66
N LYS A 166 -9.58 -16.04 -3.32
CA LYS A 166 -8.59 -16.20 -4.40
C LYS A 166 -9.03 -15.33 -5.59
N PRO A 167 -8.08 -14.79 -6.39
CA PRO A 167 -8.40 -14.14 -7.65
C PRO A 167 -9.20 -15.12 -8.52
N SER A 168 -10.29 -14.64 -9.11
CA SER A 168 -10.99 -15.37 -10.17
C SER A 168 -9.99 -15.61 -11.32
N GLN A 169 -9.98 -16.82 -11.88
CA GLN A 169 -9.32 -17.03 -13.16
C GLN A 169 -10.10 -16.23 -14.21
N LYS A 170 -9.51 -15.15 -14.74
CA LYS A 170 -10.05 -14.50 -15.94
C LYS A 170 -10.10 -15.56 -17.05
N ARG A 171 -11.28 -15.73 -17.64
CA ARG A 171 -11.51 -16.59 -18.81
C ARG A 171 -10.80 -16.02 -20.03
#